data_AF-A0A6J3LIN1-F1
#
_entry.id   AF-A0A6J3LIN1-F1
#
_cell.length_a   1.000
_cell.length_b   1.000
_cell.length_c   1.000
_cell.angle_alpha   90.00
_cell.angle_beta   90.00
_cell.angle_gamma   90.00
#
_symmetry.space_group_name_H-M   'P 1'
#
loop_
_entity.id
_entity.type
_entity.pdbx_description
1 polymer ?
#
loop_
_entity_poly.entity_id
_entity_poly.type
_entity_poly.pdbx_seq_one_letter_code
_entity_poly.pdbx_strand_id
1 'polypeptide(L)'
;MAWKRNIQQFVIVQFGITTFYRVPSNNAYKADSFSFYLFPRSIPLKNRQLSWEVEAIDFLYKHGFDFNKFLVGGISYVDEIDESLLRDHMVHGDVENYLSLLSYDEEENFKKCKSKVYEWISNKLENAPLKLEVITPMVQYVLHKDLRNNYNDIWITSDNKSINVMKISSNAQDDLFKKDNLEEALLGVYLGFSKVFKLLSSSKKTIIGHNILLDLMFMHQQFYKPLPDSYKEFKSNIHTLFPQIYDTKFLSFELRKLYSRDEVNWKINSLNILYEYFTTQGRITTYNSPEIIFNEEFSHKKNYHSAGWDSYFCGYVFVKMAHIFCVKKFGTGLEERTASHSELMSSVKDFINSINITRGNEMYMKLDGEDPMLSRPQWLHVKLKSPSLDIKQLMEKFSSYGSVDVMPFARRRVLVAVSSHNTASEILQRFKNSEELQVARYNRIKHATSMTIFLWSGAVLSGGVLAWMLKNISKTYINQ
;
A
#
# COMPACT_ATOMS: atom_id res chain seq x y z
N MET A 1 -6.65 8.20 -11.54
CA MET A 1 -7.83 7.45 -12.03
C MET A 1 -7.56 5.98 -12.31
N ALA A 2 -6.62 5.59 -13.18
CA ALA A 2 -6.39 4.17 -13.50
C ALA A 2 -6.01 3.30 -12.29
N TRP A 3 -5.05 3.76 -11.47
CA TRP A 3 -4.62 3.04 -10.27
C TRP A 3 -5.73 2.92 -9.21
N LYS A 4 -6.48 4.01 -8.97
CA LYS A 4 -7.64 4.03 -8.07
C LYS A 4 -8.64 2.91 -8.41
N ARG A 5 -9.07 2.81 -9.68
CA ARG A 5 -10.06 1.78 -10.09
C ARG A 5 -9.54 0.36 -9.89
N ASN A 6 -8.26 0.12 -10.14
CA ASN A 6 -7.67 -1.21 -9.99
C ASN A 6 -7.49 -1.61 -8.52
N ILE A 7 -7.19 -0.66 -7.63
CA ILE A 7 -6.84 -0.93 -6.22
C ILE A 7 -8.07 -1.05 -5.32
N GLN A 8 -9.19 -0.41 -5.68
CA GLN A 8 -10.41 -0.35 -4.87
C GLN A 8 -10.99 -1.72 -4.49
N GLN A 9 -10.79 -2.74 -5.30
CA GLN A 9 -11.32 -4.09 -5.08
C GLN A 9 -10.42 -4.99 -4.22
N PHE A 10 -9.16 -4.58 -3.99
CA PHE A 10 -8.17 -5.36 -3.26
C PHE A 10 -7.99 -4.83 -1.84
N VAL A 11 -7.57 -5.73 -0.94
CA VAL A 11 -7.40 -5.43 0.48
C VAL A 11 -6.02 -5.78 1.00
N ILE A 12 -5.58 -5.13 2.08
CA ILE A 12 -4.38 -5.56 2.80
C ILE A 12 -4.79 -6.76 3.63
N VAL A 13 -4.07 -7.87 3.44
CA VAL A 13 -4.31 -9.14 4.15
C VAL A 13 -3.33 -9.32 5.31
N GLN A 14 -2.16 -8.70 5.23
CA GLN A 14 -1.17 -8.63 6.29
C GLN A 14 -0.45 -7.29 6.27
N PHE A 15 -0.26 -6.70 7.45
CA PHE A 15 0.41 -5.42 7.64
C PHE A 15 1.65 -5.62 8.52
N GLY A 16 2.81 -5.15 8.04
CA GLY A 16 4.09 -5.25 8.75
C GLY A 16 4.53 -3.89 9.29
N ILE A 17 4.89 -3.83 10.57
CA ILE A 17 5.50 -2.65 11.19
C ILE A 17 6.77 -3.10 11.88
N THR A 18 7.89 -2.45 11.58
CA THR A 18 9.11 -2.59 12.38
C THR A 18 9.48 -1.24 12.96
N THR A 19 9.60 -1.16 14.28
CA THR A 19 10.08 0.03 14.96
C THR A 19 11.60 -0.04 15.06
N PHE A 20 12.27 1.08 14.81
CA PHE A 20 13.72 1.22 14.98
C PHE A 20 13.99 2.30 16.02
N TYR A 21 14.75 1.96 17.05
CA TYR A 21 15.11 2.90 18.11
C TYR A 21 16.62 2.90 18.32
N ARG A 22 17.19 4.10 18.35
CA ARG A 22 18.63 4.30 18.55
C ARG A 22 18.99 3.90 19.97
N VAL A 23 20.02 3.06 20.13
CA VAL A 23 20.64 2.77 21.43
C VAL A 23 21.57 3.93 21.76
N PRO A 24 21.34 4.69 22.86
CA PRO A 24 22.14 5.89 23.13
C PRO A 24 23.63 5.60 23.41
N SER A 25 23.93 4.46 24.02
CA SER A 25 25.29 4.09 24.44
C SER A 25 26.16 3.51 23.31
N ASN A 26 25.54 3.00 22.25
CA ASN A 26 26.22 2.23 21.21
C ASN A 26 25.87 2.78 19.82
N ASN A 27 26.72 2.55 18.83
CA ASN A 27 26.35 2.82 17.43
C ASN A 27 25.41 1.73 16.89
N ALA A 28 24.22 1.61 17.48
CA ALA A 28 23.26 0.56 17.16
C ALA A 28 21.82 1.07 17.18
N TYR A 29 20.96 0.43 16.42
CA TYR A 29 19.51 0.48 16.56
C TYR A 29 19.04 -0.87 17.09
N LYS A 30 18.01 -0.86 17.93
CA LYS A 30 17.23 -2.07 18.18
C LYS A 30 15.97 -2.03 17.32
N ALA A 31 15.56 -3.19 16.84
CA ALA A 31 14.41 -3.34 15.95
C ALA A 31 13.41 -4.36 16.50
N ASP A 32 12.16 -3.95 16.63
CA ASP A 32 11.03 -4.81 17.02
C ASP A 32 10.00 -4.86 15.88
N SER A 33 9.71 -6.06 15.38
CA SER A 33 8.83 -6.27 14.22
C SER A 33 7.50 -6.89 14.63
N PHE A 34 6.44 -6.39 14.01
CA PHE A 34 5.05 -6.79 14.22
C PHE A 34 4.41 -7.15 12.89
N SER A 35 3.69 -8.27 12.85
CA SER A 35 2.92 -8.72 11.69
C SER A 35 1.46 -8.90 12.07
N PHE A 36 0.59 -8.09 11.48
CA PHE A 36 -0.83 -8.08 11.74
C PHE A 36 -1.56 -8.75 10.59
N TYR A 37 -2.36 -9.78 10.87
CA TYR A 37 -3.27 -10.37 9.90
C TYR A 37 -4.57 -9.56 9.95
N LEU A 38 -4.97 -8.99 8.82
CA LEU A 38 -6.10 -8.06 8.76
C LEU A 38 -7.24 -8.68 7.99
N PHE A 39 -8.47 -8.60 8.49
CA PHE A 39 -9.64 -9.07 7.75
C PHE A 39 -10.74 -8.01 7.81
N PRO A 40 -11.27 -7.57 6.64
CA PRO A 40 -12.30 -6.54 6.57
C PRO A 40 -13.66 -7.10 7.01
N ARG A 41 -13.87 -7.26 8.32
CA ARG A 41 -15.16 -7.70 8.86
C ARG A 41 -16.25 -6.73 8.43
N SER A 42 -17.40 -7.28 8.03
CA SER A 42 -18.58 -6.48 7.74
C SER A 42 -19.03 -5.76 9.01
N ILE A 43 -19.47 -4.53 8.83
CA ILE A 43 -20.17 -3.77 9.87
C ILE A 43 -21.68 -3.96 9.63
N PRO A 44 -22.53 -3.83 10.66
CA PRO A 44 -23.97 -4.10 10.53
C PRO A 44 -24.64 -3.35 9.36
N LEU A 45 -24.15 -2.15 9.04
CA LEU A 45 -24.72 -1.27 8.01
C LEU A 45 -24.13 -1.49 6.61
N LYS A 46 -23.05 -2.26 6.47
CA LYS A 46 -22.28 -2.35 5.23
C LYS A 46 -21.56 -3.68 5.12
N ASN A 47 -22.02 -4.48 4.16
CA ASN A 47 -21.31 -5.68 3.76
C ASN A 47 -20.04 -5.32 2.97
N ARG A 48 -18.95 -6.05 3.21
CA ARG A 48 -17.67 -5.84 2.52
C ARG A 48 -17.40 -6.97 1.54
N GLN A 49 -17.00 -6.59 0.34
CA GLN A 49 -16.57 -7.53 -0.69
C GLN A 49 -15.06 -7.46 -0.83
N LEU A 50 -14.46 -8.62 -1.08
CA LEU A 50 -13.02 -8.78 -1.24
C LEU A 50 -12.77 -9.56 -2.53
N SER A 51 -11.81 -9.08 -3.33
CA SER A 51 -11.37 -9.74 -4.55
C SER A 51 -9.93 -10.19 -4.43
N TRP A 52 -9.61 -11.30 -5.11
CA TRP A 52 -8.26 -11.85 -5.15
C TRP A 52 -7.82 -12.10 -6.57
N GLU A 53 -6.53 -11.93 -6.78
CA GLU A 53 -5.84 -12.41 -7.97
C GLU A 53 -5.28 -13.80 -7.69
N VAL A 54 -5.50 -14.74 -8.62
CA VAL A 54 -5.07 -16.15 -8.45
C VAL A 54 -3.55 -16.25 -8.29
N GLU A 55 -2.79 -15.47 -9.06
CA GLU A 55 -1.33 -15.42 -8.96
C GLU A 55 -0.85 -14.89 -7.60
N ALA A 56 -1.56 -13.91 -7.03
CA ALA A 56 -1.25 -13.37 -5.70
C ALA A 56 -1.53 -14.40 -4.60
N ILE A 57 -2.61 -15.18 -4.68
CA ILE A 57 -2.89 -16.28 -3.75
C ILE A 57 -1.80 -17.34 -3.81
N ASP A 58 -1.46 -17.80 -5.02
CA ASP A 58 -0.43 -18.82 -5.22
C ASP A 58 0.93 -18.34 -4.69
N PHE A 59 1.27 -17.07 -4.93
CA PHE A 59 2.46 -16.44 -4.37
C PHE A 59 2.44 -16.44 -2.83
N LEU A 60 1.35 -16.00 -2.20
CA LEU A 60 1.22 -15.98 -0.74
C LEU A 60 1.33 -17.39 -0.14
N TYR A 61 0.66 -18.38 -0.75
CA TYR A 61 0.72 -19.77 -0.32
C TYR A 61 2.15 -20.32 -0.38
N LYS A 62 2.87 -20.09 -1.49
CA LYS A 62 4.27 -20.51 -1.66
C LYS A 62 5.21 -19.92 -0.61
N HIS A 63 4.89 -18.74 -0.07
CA HIS A 63 5.70 -18.07 0.96
C HIS A 63 5.18 -18.30 2.39
N GLY A 64 4.29 -19.29 2.59
CA GLY A 64 3.84 -19.72 3.90
C GLY A 64 2.84 -18.77 4.56
N PHE A 65 2.07 -18.03 3.77
CA PHE A 65 0.96 -17.22 4.28
C PHE A 65 -0.11 -18.11 4.92
N ASP A 66 -0.47 -17.81 6.17
CA ASP A 66 -1.49 -18.55 6.90
C ASP A 66 -2.89 -17.97 6.63
N PHE A 67 -3.59 -18.56 5.68
CA PHE A 67 -4.97 -18.19 5.34
C PHE A 67 -5.96 -18.45 6.46
N ASN A 68 -5.73 -19.44 7.33
CA ASN A 68 -6.61 -19.72 8.47
C ASN A 68 -6.48 -18.61 9.52
N LYS A 69 -5.25 -18.18 9.81
CA LYS A 69 -5.00 -17.03 10.69
C LYS A 69 -5.58 -15.74 10.12
N PHE A 70 -5.55 -15.55 8.81
CA PHE A 70 -6.21 -14.43 8.13
C PHE A 70 -7.75 -14.49 8.25
N LEU A 71 -8.39 -15.60 7.88
CA LEU A 71 -9.85 -15.71 7.83
C LEU A 71 -10.50 -15.77 9.24
N VAL A 72 -9.91 -16.55 10.15
CA VAL A 72 -10.49 -16.79 11.49
C VAL A 72 -9.96 -15.78 12.51
N GLY A 73 -8.65 -15.53 12.48
CA GLY A 73 -7.94 -14.67 13.43
C GLY A 73 -7.72 -13.24 12.97
N GLY A 74 -8.18 -12.88 11.77
CA GLY A 74 -7.95 -11.56 11.18
C GLY A 74 -8.53 -10.44 12.03
N ILE A 75 -7.70 -9.43 12.27
CA ILE A 75 -8.03 -8.23 13.02
C ILE A 75 -8.92 -7.35 12.14
N SER A 76 -10.06 -6.92 12.71
CA SER A 76 -10.98 -5.99 12.07
C SER A 76 -10.34 -4.61 11.90
N TYR A 77 -10.88 -3.82 10.98
CA TYR A 77 -10.54 -2.41 10.82
C TYR A 77 -11.70 -1.67 10.15
N VAL A 78 -11.77 -0.37 10.37
CA VAL A 78 -12.70 0.55 9.71
C VAL A 78 -11.99 1.84 9.32
N ASP A 79 -12.49 2.48 8.27
CA ASP A 79 -12.07 3.83 7.91
C ASP A 79 -12.81 4.88 8.77
N GLU A 80 -12.48 6.16 8.62
CA GLU A 80 -13.10 7.24 9.40
C GLU A 80 -14.60 7.40 9.12
N ILE A 81 -15.06 7.05 7.92
CA ILE A 81 -16.47 7.17 7.54
C ILE A 81 -17.27 6.08 8.24
N ASP A 82 -16.82 4.83 8.10
CA ASP A 82 -17.43 3.66 8.72
C ASP A 82 -17.40 3.79 10.26
N GLU A 83 -16.32 4.32 10.85
CA GLU A 83 -16.29 4.63 12.29
C GLU A 83 -17.33 5.68 12.70
N SER A 84 -17.44 6.77 11.94
CA SER A 84 -18.43 7.82 12.24
C SER A 84 -19.85 7.26 12.18
N LEU A 85 -20.15 6.40 11.19
CA LEU A 85 -21.45 5.74 11.05
C LEU A 85 -21.73 4.79 12.22
N LEU A 86 -20.73 4.01 12.65
CA LEU A 86 -20.86 3.13 13.81
C LEU A 86 -21.14 3.92 15.09
N ARG A 87 -20.42 5.02 15.33
CA ARG A 87 -20.61 5.87 16.50
C ARG A 87 -22.00 6.51 16.52
N ASP A 88 -22.43 7.05 15.38
CA ASP A 88 -23.75 7.67 15.26
C ASP A 88 -24.87 6.66 15.54
N HIS A 89 -24.76 5.46 14.96
CA HIS A 89 -25.71 4.38 15.20
C HIS A 89 -25.68 3.89 16.65
N MET A 90 -24.51 3.84 17.31
CA MET A 90 -24.40 3.46 18.72
C MET A 90 -25.14 4.43 19.65
N VAL A 91 -25.10 5.72 19.35
CA VAL A 91 -25.75 6.78 20.13
C VAL A 91 -27.27 6.78 19.93
N HIS A 92 -27.74 6.65 18.69
CA HIS A 92 -29.16 6.80 18.36
C HIS A 92 -29.93 5.48 18.22
N GLY A 93 -29.24 4.36 18.08
CA GLY A 93 -29.84 3.05 17.83
C GLY A 93 -30.43 2.42 19.09
N ASP A 94 -31.70 2.06 19.01
CA ASP A 94 -32.40 1.18 19.93
C ASP A 94 -32.17 -0.31 19.59
N VAL A 95 -32.64 -1.20 20.46
CA VAL A 95 -32.49 -2.66 20.31
C VAL A 95 -33.17 -3.16 19.03
N GLU A 96 -34.34 -2.61 18.67
CA GLU A 96 -35.09 -3.04 17.48
C GLU A 96 -34.34 -2.74 16.18
N ASN A 97 -33.73 -1.56 16.07
CA ASN A 97 -32.89 -1.19 14.95
C ASN A 97 -31.72 -2.17 14.78
N TYR A 98 -31.06 -2.56 15.87
CA TYR A 98 -29.96 -3.53 15.78
C TYR A 98 -30.42 -4.94 15.40
N LEU A 99 -31.59 -5.38 15.91
CA LEU A 99 -32.16 -6.68 15.56
C LEU A 99 -32.45 -6.78 14.07
N SER A 100 -32.88 -5.68 13.43
CA SER A 100 -33.12 -5.63 11.99
C SER A 100 -31.86 -5.81 11.12
N LEU A 101 -30.68 -5.59 11.71
CA LEU A 101 -29.38 -5.70 11.05
C LEU A 101 -28.73 -7.08 11.23
N LEU A 102 -29.30 -7.93 12.09
CA LEU A 102 -28.78 -9.28 12.31
C LEU A 102 -29.08 -10.17 11.11
N SER A 103 -28.12 -11.06 10.81
CA SER A 103 -28.38 -12.19 9.93
C SER A 103 -29.38 -13.17 10.55
N TYR A 104 -29.93 -14.07 9.73
CA TYR A 104 -30.87 -15.10 10.19
C TYR A 104 -30.30 -15.93 11.34
N ASP A 105 -29.05 -16.38 11.22
CA ASP A 105 -28.37 -17.19 12.25
C ASP A 105 -28.14 -16.40 13.54
N GLU A 106 -27.84 -15.10 13.43
CA GLU A 106 -27.67 -14.19 14.56
C GLU A 106 -29.00 -13.94 15.29
N GLU A 107 -30.08 -13.74 14.55
CA GLU A 107 -31.41 -13.57 15.12
C GLU A 107 -31.89 -14.85 15.82
N GLU A 108 -31.64 -16.02 15.24
CA GLU A 108 -31.95 -17.31 15.87
C GLU A 108 -31.13 -17.52 17.16
N ASN A 109 -29.82 -17.23 17.13
CA ASN A 109 -28.96 -17.30 18.31
C ASN A 109 -29.43 -16.34 19.41
N PHE A 110 -29.80 -15.11 19.06
CA PHE A 110 -30.36 -14.13 19.99
C PHE A 110 -31.64 -14.66 20.64
N LYS A 111 -32.62 -15.13 19.86
CA LYS A 111 -33.89 -15.69 20.36
C LYS A 111 -33.66 -16.88 21.29
N LYS A 112 -32.77 -17.80 20.90
CA LYS A 112 -32.42 -18.98 21.71
C LYS A 112 -31.79 -18.59 23.06
N CYS A 113 -30.90 -17.62 23.06
CA CYS A 113 -30.30 -17.10 24.29
C CYS A 113 -31.34 -16.43 25.18
N LYS A 114 -32.22 -15.62 24.59
CA LYS A 114 -33.30 -14.94 25.30
C LYS A 114 -34.24 -15.93 25.99
N SER A 115 -34.68 -16.99 25.28
CA SER A 115 -35.50 -18.06 25.87
C SER A 115 -34.85 -18.75 27.05
N LYS A 116 -33.54 -19.06 26.98
CA LYS A 116 -32.79 -19.64 28.09
C LYS A 116 -32.74 -18.72 29.31
N VAL A 117 -32.58 -17.41 29.10
CA VAL A 117 -32.61 -16.44 30.20
C VAL A 117 -33.99 -16.38 30.85
N TYR A 118 -35.07 -16.34 30.06
CA TYR A 118 -36.44 -16.36 30.61
C TYR A 118 -36.68 -17.60 31.48
N GLU A 119 -36.27 -18.78 31.02
CA GLU A 119 -36.43 -20.03 31.75
C GLU A 119 -35.62 -20.03 33.06
N TRP A 120 -34.37 -19.55 33.03
CA TRP A 120 -33.50 -19.44 34.20
C TRP A 120 -33.99 -18.41 35.23
N ILE A 121 -34.52 -17.26 34.79
CA ILE A 121 -35.11 -16.26 35.70
C ILE A 121 -36.36 -16.81 36.36
N SER A 122 -37.20 -17.53 35.60
CA SER A 122 -38.44 -18.13 36.11
C SER A 122 -38.16 -19.23 37.15
N ASN A 123 -37.01 -19.90 37.03
CA ASN A 123 -36.58 -20.92 37.97
C ASN A 123 -35.97 -20.31 39.25
N LYS A 124 -36.78 -20.18 40.31
CA LYS A 124 -36.38 -19.57 41.60
C LYS A 124 -35.36 -20.39 42.40
N LEU A 125 -35.09 -21.64 42.01
CA LEU A 125 -34.25 -22.57 42.78
C LEU A 125 -32.74 -22.47 42.45
N GLU A 126 -32.36 -21.83 41.34
CA GLU A 126 -30.96 -21.68 40.95
C GLU A 126 -30.47 -20.23 41.13
N ASN A 127 -29.46 -20.08 42.00
CA ASN A 127 -28.61 -18.89 42.12
C ASN A 127 -27.32 -19.02 41.30
N ALA A 128 -27.16 -20.11 40.54
CA ALA A 128 -25.97 -20.35 39.75
C ALA A 128 -25.92 -19.42 38.52
N PRO A 129 -24.72 -18.93 38.12
CA PRO A 129 -24.54 -18.12 36.92
C PRO A 129 -24.95 -18.90 35.66
N LEU A 130 -25.71 -18.26 34.77
CA LEU A 130 -26.06 -18.82 33.47
C LEU A 130 -25.04 -18.37 32.42
N LYS A 131 -24.34 -19.33 31.82
CA LYS A 131 -23.44 -19.07 30.68
C LYS A 131 -24.16 -19.29 29.35
N LEU A 132 -24.09 -18.29 28.47
CA LEU A 132 -24.70 -18.28 27.14
C LEU A 132 -23.60 -18.15 26.08
N GLU A 133 -23.67 -18.99 25.06
CA GLU A 133 -22.79 -18.92 23.91
C GLU A 133 -23.40 -18.03 22.83
N VAL A 134 -22.66 -16.98 22.43
CA VAL A 134 -23.07 -16.01 21.42
C VAL A 134 -22.16 -16.11 20.20
N ILE A 135 -22.75 -16.01 19.01
CA ILE A 135 -22.02 -16.28 17.77
C ILE A 135 -21.18 -15.09 17.29
N THR A 136 -21.63 -13.85 17.54
CA THR A 136 -20.94 -12.63 17.11
C THR A 136 -20.89 -11.57 18.23
N PRO A 137 -19.91 -10.65 18.20
CA PRO A 137 -19.86 -9.49 19.10
C PRO A 137 -21.11 -8.62 19.01
N MET A 138 -21.76 -8.59 17.84
CA MET A 138 -22.99 -7.85 17.63
C MET A 138 -24.15 -8.46 18.41
N VAL A 139 -24.37 -9.78 18.30
CA VAL A 139 -25.37 -10.48 19.10
C VAL A 139 -25.09 -10.33 20.59
N GLN A 140 -23.81 -10.40 20.99
CA GLN A 140 -23.39 -10.17 22.38
C GLN A 140 -23.85 -8.79 22.88
N TYR A 141 -23.57 -7.73 22.12
CA TYR A 141 -23.96 -6.36 22.46
C TYR A 141 -25.49 -6.19 22.52
N VAL A 142 -26.21 -6.68 21.51
CA VAL A 142 -27.69 -6.54 21.45
C VAL A 142 -28.36 -7.30 22.59
N LEU A 143 -27.90 -8.53 22.89
CA LEU A 143 -28.40 -9.31 24.01
C LEU A 143 -28.12 -8.63 25.34
N HIS A 144 -26.92 -8.07 25.52
CA HIS A 144 -26.58 -7.33 26.74
C HIS A 144 -27.49 -6.11 26.93
N LYS A 145 -27.72 -5.34 25.87
CA LYS A 145 -28.59 -4.15 25.87
C LYS A 145 -30.06 -4.50 26.12
N ASP A 146 -30.59 -5.54 25.45
CA ASP A 146 -31.96 -6.03 25.65
C ASP A 146 -32.19 -6.50 27.10
N LEU A 147 -31.26 -7.28 27.65
CA LEU A 147 -31.37 -7.80 29.01
C LEU A 147 -31.28 -6.68 30.06
N ARG A 148 -30.38 -5.69 29.89
CA ARG A 148 -30.30 -4.51 30.77
C ARG A 148 -31.58 -3.66 30.75
N ASN A 149 -32.23 -3.57 29.60
CA ASN A 149 -33.47 -2.80 29.47
C ASN A 149 -34.68 -3.52 30.09
N ASN A 150 -34.68 -4.85 30.09
CA ASN A 150 -35.82 -5.66 30.52
C ASN A 150 -35.72 -6.15 31.98
N TYR A 151 -34.53 -6.19 32.57
CA TYR A 151 -34.30 -6.78 33.89
C TYR A 151 -33.40 -5.90 34.76
N ASN A 152 -33.89 -5.58 35.95
CA ASN A 152 -33.19 -4.75 36.94
C ASN A 152 -32.54 -5.57 38.06
N ASP A 153 -32.63 -6.89 38.06
CA ASP A 153 -32.13 -7.77 39.14
C ASP A 153 -31.00 -8.71 38.67
N ILE A 154 -30.46 -8.45 37.47
CA ILE A 154 -29.39 -9.23 36.86
C ILE A 154 -28.14 -8.39 36.59
N TRP A 155 -27.01 -9.08 36.56
CA TRP A 155 -25.72 -8.56 36.12
C TRP A 155 -25.14 -9.46 35.05
N ILE A 156 -24.49 -8.82 34.10
CA ILE A 156 -24.08 -9.47 32.86
C ILE A 156 -22.60 -9.16 32.64
N THR A 157 -21.78 -10.20 32.63
CA THR A 157 -20.37 -10.10 32.26
C THR A 157 -20.14 -10.73 30.90
N SER A 158 -19.31 -10.11 30.08
CA SER A 158 -18.98 -10.59 28.74
C SER A 158 -17.59 -11.22 28.73
N ASP A 159 -17.52 -12.45 28.25
CA ASP A 159 -16.28 -13.15 27.90
C ASP A 159 -16.15 -13.25 26.37
N ASN A 160 -15.02 -13.79 25.89
CA ASN A 160 -14.81 -13.99 24.46
C ASN A 160 -15.84 -15.00 23.89
N LYS A 161 -16.81 -14.50 23.12
CA LYS A 161 -17.96 -15.26 22.55
C LYS A 161 -18.94 -15.88 23.58
N SER A 162 -18.96 -15.39 24.82
CA SER A 162 -19.98 -15.83 25.76
C SER A 162 -20.41 -14.73 26.72
N ILE A 163 -21.62 -14.86 27.26
CA ILE A 163 -22.17 -13.97 28.26
C ILE A 163 -22.48 -14.80 29.50
N ASN A 164 -22.08 -14.32 30.68
CA ASN A 164 -22.52 -14.87 31.95
C ASN A 164 -23.55 -13.94 32.59
N VAL A 165 -24.70 -14.49 32.95
CA VAL A 165 -25.81 -13.77 33.60
C VAL A 165 -25.90 -14.24 35.06
N MET A 166 -25.96 -13.29 35.99
CA MET A 166 -25.99 -13.53 37.44
C MET A 166 -27.08 -12.70 38.09
N LYS A 167 -27.73 -13.21 39.14
CA LYS A 167 -28.67 -12.42 39.95
C LYS A 167 -27.89 -11.53 40.92
N ILE A 168 -28.28 -10.27 41.06
CA ILE A 168 -27.63 -9.31 41.97
C ILE A 168 -28.65 -8.66 42.90
N SER A 169 -28.23 -8.38 44.14
CA SER A 169 -28.99 -7.55 45.09
C SER A 169 -28.85 -6.06 44.78
N SER A 170 -29.95 -5.31 44.89
CA SER A 170 -30.15 -3.91 44.46
C SER A 170 -29.04 -2.90 44.81
N ASN A 171 -28.28 -3.10 45.89
CA ASN A 171 -27.29 -2.13 46.38
C ASN A 171 -25.94 -2.15 45.62
N ALA A 172 -25.65 -3.15 44.78
CA ALA A 172 -24.36 -3.28 44.08
C ALA A 172 -24.38 -2.78 42.62
N GLN A 173 -25.53 -2.32 42.12
CA GLN A 173 -25.75 -2.00 40.70
C GLN A 173 -25.06 -0.72 40.24
N ASP A 174 -25.22 0.38 40.98
CA ASP A 174 -24.83 1.71 40.49
C ASP A 174 -23.33 1.87 40.26
N ASP A 175 -22.50 1.18 41.04
CA ASP A 175 -21.04 1.22 40.90
C ASP A 175 -20.54 0.30 39.77
N LEU A 176 -21.29 -0.76 39.45
CA LEU A 176 -20.95 -1.71 38.39
C LEU A 176 -21.36 -1.18 37.01
N PHE A 177 -22.54 -0.57 36.86
CA PHE A 177 -22.99 0.01 35.59
C PHE A 177 -22.16 1.22 35.13
N LYS A 178 -21.62 2.02 36.07
CA LYS A 178 -20.74 3.15 35.74
C LYS A 178 -19.41 2.75 35.10
N LYS A 179 -18.97 1.48 35.27
CA LYS A 179 -17.69 0.99 34.73
C LYS A 179 -17.81 0.29 33.39
N ASP A 180 -19.00 -0.11 32.96
CA ASP A 180 -19.18 -0.99 31.80
C ASP A 180 -19.86 -0.28 30.62
N ASN A 181 -19.02 0.31 29.75
CA ASN A 181 -19.43 0.97 28.51
C ASN A 181 -19.43 -0.05 27.35
N LEU A 182 -20.60 -0.61 27.06
CA LEU A 182 -20.81 -1.63 26.04
C LEU A 182 -20.52 -1.12 24.63
N GLU A 183 -20.88 0.14 24.37
CA GLU A 183 -20.70 0.80 23.08
C GLU A 183 -19.22 0.92 22.75
N GLU A 184 -18.40 1.38 23.70
CA GLU A 184 -16.94 1.49 23.51
C GLU A 184 -16.27 0.12 23.39
N ALA A 185 -16.78 -0.90 24.10
CA ALA A 185 -16.30 -2.27 23.95
C ALA A 185 -16.58 -2.84 22.55
N LEU A 186 -17.83 -2.71 22.05
CA LEU A 186 -18.20 -3.15 20.71
C LEU A 186 -17.44 -2.38 19.64
N LEU A 187 -17.35 -1.06 19.79
CA LEU A 187 -16.58 -0.21 18.89
C LEU A 187 -15.11 -0.62 18.86
N GLY A 188 -14.55 -0.95 20.02
CA GLY A 188 -13.19 -1.44 20.14
C GLY A 188 -12.91 -2.70 19.31
N VAL A 189 -13.89 -3.60 19.20
CA VAL A 189 -13.81 -4.82 18.38
C VAL A 189 -13.78 -4.48 16.89
N TYR A 190 -14.64 -3.57 16.42
CA TYR A 190 -14.68 -3.17 15.01
C TYR A 190 -13.47 -2.34 14.59
N LEU A 191 -13.02 -1.42 15.45
CA LEU A 191 -11.86 -0.57 15.20
C LEU A 191 -10.59 -1.39 15.00
N GLY A 192 -10.35 -2.41 15.85
CA GLY A 192 -9.21 -3.31 15.74
C GLY A 192 -7.90 -2.62 15.33
N PHE A 193 -7.41 -2.90 14.12
CA PHE A 193 -6.16 -2.36 13.59
C PHE A 193 -6.20 -0.85 13.30
N SER A 194 -7.37 -0.25 13.09
CA SER A 194 -7.51 1.21 12.91
C SER A 194 -6.95 1.98 14.12
N LYS A 195 -6.96 1.38 15.32
CA LYS A 195 -6.29 1.96 16.51
C LYS A 195 -4.78 2.09 16.31
N VAL A 196 -4.14 1.06 15.73
CA VAL A 196 -2.70 1.06 15.40
C VAL A 196 -2.41 2.06 14.29
N PHE A 197 -3.24 2.13 13.25
CA PHE A 197 -3.11 3.11 12.19
C PHE A 197 -3.21 4.56 12.71
N LYS A 198 -4.19 4.84 13.58
CA LYS A 198 -4.33 6.15 14.23
C LYS A 198 -3.11 6.51 15.07
N LEU A 199 -2.56 5.55 15.82
CA LEU A 199 -1.31 5.75 16.57
C LEU A 199 -0.13 6.04 15.64
N LEU A 200 -0.02 5.33 14.52
CA LEU A 200 1.02 5.56 13.52
C LEU A 200 0.93 6.98 12.95
N SER A 201 -0.28 7.40 12.55
CA SER A 201 -0.55 8.74 12.03
C SER A 201 -0.31 9.84 13.08
N SER A 202 -0.77 9.66 14.32
CA SER A 202 -0.62 10.66 15.39
C SER A 202 0.82 10.82 15.86
N SER A 203 1.65 9.77 15.74
CA SER A 203 3.05 9.82 16.13
C SER A 203 3.89 10.79 15.30
N LYS A 204 3.48 11.07 14.05
CA LYS A 204 4.19 11.89 13.06
C LYS A 204 5.67 11.52 12.87
N LYS A 205 6.04 10.30 13.24
CA LYS A 205 7.39 9.75 13.07
C LYS A 205 7.66 9.45 11.60
N THR A 206 8.94 9.35 11.27
CA THR A 206 9.39 8.98 9.93
C THR A 206 8.89 7.59 9.54
N ILE A 207 8.27 7.50 8.39
CA ILE A 207 7.84 6.25 7.76
C ILE A 207 8.84 5.87 6.68
N ILE A 208 9.26 4.62 6.65
CA ILE A 208 10.18 4.10 5.65
C ILE A 208 9.46 2.93 4.96
N GLY A 209 9.46 2.93 3.63
CA GLY A 209 8.93 1.82 2.84
C GLY A 209 9.78 1.55 1.61
N HIS A 210 9.47 0.48 0.90
CA HIS A 210 10.16 0.10 -0.34
C HIS A 210 9.14 0.05 -1.46
N ASN A 211 9.21 0.99 -2.41
CA ASN A 211 8.20 1.13 -3.46
C ASN A 211 6.79 1.38 -2.87
N ILE A 212 6.71 2.27 -1.88
CA ILE A 212 5.62 2.36 -0.90
C ILE A 212 4.30 2.94 -1.46
N LEU A 213 4.26 3.34 -2.74
CA LEU A 213 3.10 4.02 -3.32
C LEU A 213 1.80 3.21 -3.16
N LEU A 214 1.83 1.90 -3.46
CA LEU A 214 0.65 1.05 -3.33
C LEU A 214 0.25 0.87 -1.86
N ASP A 215 1.22 0.72 -0.96
CA ASP A 215 0.97 0.61 0.48
C ASP A 215 0.26 1.87 1.02
N LEU A 216 0.71 3.06 0.59
CA LEU A 216 0.08 4.34 0.93
C LEU A 216 -1.37 4.42 0.40
N MET A 217 -1.60 3.96 -0.83
CA MET A 217 -2.95 3.96 -1.42
C MET A 217 -3.89 3.02 -0.67
N PHE A 218 -3.44 1.81 -0.32
CA PHE A 218 -4.23 0.87 0.45
C PHE A 218 -4.49 1.37 1.88
N MET A 219 -3.47 1.92 2.55
CA MET A 219 -3.63 2.52 3.88
C MET A 219 -4.65 3.65 3.88
N HIS A 220 -4.61 4.51 2.86
CA HIS A 220 -5.56 5.60 2.70
C HIS A 220 -6.99 5.04 2.62
N GLN A 221 -7.25 4.11 1.69
CA GLN A 221 -8.59 3.60 1.43
C GLN A 221 -9.18 2.72 2.55
N GLN A 222 -8.34 2.04 3.33
CA GLN A 222 -8.79 1.07 4.34
C GLN A 222 -8.91 1.63 5.75
N PHE A 223 -8.05 2.60 6.11
CA PHE A 223 -7.95 3.08 7.49
C PHE A 223 -8.22 4.57 7.65
N TYR A 224 -8.24 5.34 6.55
CA TYR A 224 -8.51 6.77 6.58
C TYR A 224 -9.81 7.11 5.87
N LYS A 225 -9.81 7.22 4.53
CA LYS A 225 -10.96 7.63 3.71
C LYS A 225 -10.85 6.98 2.33
N PRO A 226 -11.95 6.83 1.58
CA PRO A 226 -11.87 6.41 0.19
C PRO A 226 -10.88 7.24 -0.62
N LEU A 227 -10.13 6.61 -1.53
CA LEU A 227 -9.17 7.30 -2.38
C LEU A 227 -9.84 8.47 -3.13
N PRO A 228 -9.28 9.70 -3.06
CA PRO A 228 -9.88 10.85 -3.71
C PRO A 228 -9.74 10.76 -5.23
N ASP A 229 -10.59 11.47 -5.97
CA ASP A 229 -10.46 11.58 -7.43
C ASP A 229 -9.30 12.50 -7.84
N SER A 230 -8.99 13.48 -6.98
CA SER A 230 -7.90 14.43 -7.18
C SER A 230 -6.56 13.85 -6.72
N TYR A 231 -5.60 13.83 -7.64
CA TYR A 231 -4.21 13.48 -7.34
C TYR A 231 -3.59 14.39 -6.27
N LYS A 232 -3.88 15.70 -6.35
CA LYS A 232 -3.39 16.70 -5.39
C LYS A 232 -3.95 16.46 -3.99
N GLU A 233 -5.21 16.08 -3.90
CA GLU A 233 -5.86 15.74 -2.64
C GLU A 233 -5.26 14.47 -2.02
N PHE A 234 -4.99 13.43 -2.83
CA PHE A 234 -4.28 12.24 -2.36
C PHE A 234 -2.93 12.59 -1.72
N LYS A 235 -2.11 13.39 -2.42
CA LYS A 235 -0.81 13.85 -1.90
C LYS A 235 -0.95 14.60 -0.58
N SER A 236 -1.88 15.55 -0.53
CA SER A 236 -2.17 16.34 0.68
C SER A 236 -2.61 15.46 1.85
N ASN A 237 -3.49 14.49 1.61
CA ASN A 237 -3.97 13.55 2.62
C ASN A 237 -2.84 12.69 3.18
N ILE A 238 -2.02 12.10 2.30
CA ILE A 238 -0.88 11.28 2.71
C ILE A 238 0.13 12.11 3.50
N HIS A 239 0.49 13.30 3.02
CA HIS A 239 1.45 14.17 3.72
C HIS A 239 0.93 14.61 5.10
N THR A 240 -0.38 14.82 5.23
CA THR A 240 -1.01 15.13 6.52
C THR A 240 -0.94 13.94 7.48
N LEU A 241 -1.19 12.72 6.98
CA LEU A 241 -1.10 11.49 7.78
C LEU A 241 0.36 11.21 8.20
N PHE A 242 1.27 11.25 7.24
CA PHE A 242 2.68 10.88 7.37
C PHE A 242 3.56 12.00 6.77
N PRO A 243 4.03 12.95 7.59
CA PRO A 243 4.73 14.14 7.08
C PRO A 243 6.15 13.85 6.58
N GLN A 244 6.74 12.71 6.98
CA GLN A 244 8.10 12.32 6.64
C GLN A 244 8.12 10.88 6.15
N ILE A 245 8.13 10.68 4.83
CA ILE A 245 8.23 9.36 4.21
C ILE A 245 9.55 9.23 3.44
N TYR A 246 10.22 8.08 3.55
CA TYR A 246 11.33 7.72 2.69
C TYR A 246 11.03 6.42 1.93
N ASP A 247 11.18 6.48 0.60
CA ASP A 247 11.12 5.30 -0.25
C ASP A 247 12.52 4.76 -0.53
N THR A 248 12.85 3.62 0.05
CA THR A 248 14.16 2.96 -0.11
C THR A 248 14.45 2.55 -1.55
N LYS A 249 13.43 2.29 -2.37
CA LYS A 249 13.63 2.00 -3.79
C LYS A 249 14.09 3.25 -4.53
N PHE A 250 13.48 4.40 -4.23
CA PHE A 250 13.92 5.70 -4.75
C PHE A 250 15.33 6.05 -4.26
N LEU A 251 15.59 5.91 -2.96
CA LEU A 251 16.93 6.15 -2.38
C LEU A 251 18.01 5.29 -3.04
N SER A 252 17.72 4.03 -3.33
CA SER A 252 18.67 3.14 -4.01
C SER A 252 19.04 3.63 -5.42
N PHE A 253 18.11 4.29 -6.13
CA PHE A 253 18.37 4.89 -7.44
C PHE A 253 19.24 6.14 -7.32
N GLU A 254 18.92 7.03 -6.37
CA GLU A 254 19.73 8.23 -6.12
C GLU A 254 21.14 7.87 -5.66
N LEU A 255 21.27 6.86 -4.80
CA LEU A 255 22.56 6.38 -4.32
C LEU A 255 23.43 5.89 -5.47
N ARG A 256 22.86 5.15 -6.43
CA ARG A 256 23.58 4.66 -7.61
C ARG A 256 24.18 5.79 -8.46
N LYS A 257 23.61 6.99 -8.44
CA LYS A 257 24.14 8.14 -9.19
C LYS A 257 25.43 8.70 -8.58
N LEU A 258 25.70 8.41 -7.30
CA LEU A 258 26.88 8.90 -6.58
C LEU A 258 28.14 8.06 -6.82
N TYR A 259 28.01 6.91 -7.47
CA TYR A 259 29.08 5.95 -7.66
C TYR A 259 29.46 5.82 -9.15
N SER A 260 30.75 5.65 -9.42
CA SER A 260 31.22 5.17 -10.71
C SER A 260 30.66 3.76 -10.94
N ARG A 261 30.40 3.38 -12.21
CA ARG A 261 29.62 2.18 -12.59
C ARG A 261 30.04 0.86 -11.92
N ASP A 262 31.27 0.77 -11.42
CA ASP A 262 31.86 -0.46 -10.87
C ASP A 262 31.87 -0.53 -9.33
N GLU A 263 31.50 0.54 -8.62
CA GLU A 263 31.56 0.60 -7.14
C GLU A 263 30.28 0.09 -6.43
N VAL A 264 29.12 0.12 -7.12
CA VAL A 264 27.83 -0.38 -6.60
C VAL A 264 27.18 -1.31 -7.63
N ASN A 265 27.20 -2.62 -7.33
CA ASN A 265 26.92 -3.68 -8.31
C ASN A 265 25.51 -4.31 -8.22
N TRP A 266 24.58 -3.76 -7.42
CA TRP A 266 23.20 -4.27 -7.47
C TRP A 266 22.55 -3.85 -8.81
N LYS A 267 22.40 -4.80 -9.74
CA LYS A 267 21.75 -4.56 -11.04
C LYS A 267 20.25 -4.31 -10.91
N ILE A 268 19.64 -4.87 -9.88
CA ILE A 268 18.21 -4.83 -9.59
C ILE A 268 18.04 -4.26 -8.18
N ASN A 269 17.09 -3.35 -8.01
CA ASN A 269 16.79 -2.70 -6.73
C ASN A 269 15.52 -3.27 -6.08
N SER A 270 15.37 -4.59 -6.09
CA SER A 270 14.37 -5.26 -5.25
C SER A 270 14.88 -5.32 -3.81
N LEU A 271 13.95 -5.28 -2.86
CA LEU A 271 14.28 -5.20 -1.44
C LEU A 271 15.20 -6.34 -0.97
N ASN A 272 14.90 -7.58 -1.39
CA ASN A 272 15.69 -8.77 -1.06
C ASN A 272 17.15 -8.66 -1.54
N ILE A 273 17.37 -8.19 -2.78
CA ILE A 273 18.71 -8.04 -3.36
C ILE A 273 19.48 -6.93 -2.65
N LEU A 274 18.83 -5.80 -2.33
CA LEU A 274 19.46 -4.72 -1.58
C LEU A 274 19.87 -5.19 -0.18
N TYR A 275 19.00 -5.92 0.51
CA TYR A 275 19.29 -6.48 1.82
C TYR A 275 20.44 -7.50 1.76
N GLU A 276 20.43 -8.41 0.80
CA GLU A 276 21.51 -9.38 0.58
C GLU A 276 22.84 -8.68 0.30
N TYR A 277 22.84 -7.64 -0.55
CA TYR A 277 24.03 -6.85 -0.82
C TYR A 277 24.60 -6.24 0.48
N PHE A 278 23.77 -5.54 1.27
CA PHE A 278 24.23 -4.89 2.50
C PHE A 278 24.60 -5.86 3.63
N THR A 279 24.18 -7.13 3.54
CA THR A 279 24.57 -8.18 4.48
C THR A 279 25.77 -8.99 4.03
N THR A 280 26.22 -8.85 2.78
CA THR A 280 27.38 -9.55 2.21
C THR A 280 28.46 -8.58 1.73
N GLN A 281 28.40 -8.14 0.48
CA GLN A 281 29.42 -7.33 -0.21
C GLN A 281 29.46 -5.89 0.31
N GLY A 282 28.30 -5.31 0.62
CA GLY A 282 28.15 -3.93 1.06
C GLY A 282 28.64 -3.66 2.49
N ARG A 283 29.12 -4.67 3.22
CA ARG A 283 29.70 -4.49 4.57
C ARG A 283 30.92 -3.58 4.56
N ILE A 284 31.73 -3.66 3.50
CA ILE A 284 32.93 -2.83 3.34
C ILE A 284 32.53 -1.36 3.15
N THR A 285 31.59 -1.10 2.22
CA THR A 285 31.06 0.25 1.93
C THR A 285 30.28 0.86 3.10
N THR A 286 29.86 0.04 4.05
CA THR A 286 29.11 0.46 5.25
C THR A 286 29.90 0.24 6.54
N TYR A 287 31.24 0.26 6.45
CA TYR A 287 32.11 0.24 7.62
C TYR A 287 31.70 1.35 8.61
N ASN A 288 31.65 1.02 9.90
CA ASN A 288 31.12 1.89 10.97
C ASN A 288 29.65 2.33 10.85
N SER A 289 28.88 1.76 9.93
CA SER A 289 27.43 1.96 9.93
C SER A 289 26.79 1.41 11.22
N PRO A 290 25.67 1.99 11.68
CA PRO A 290 25.00 1.50 12.86
C PRO A 290 24.66 0.02 12.77
N GLU A 291 24.96 -0.73 13.82
CA GLU A 291 24.48 -2.11 13.98
C GLU A 291 22.96 -2.12 14.14
N ILE A 292 22.29 -3.19 13.73
CA ILE A 292 20.86 -3.36 13.92
C ILE A 292 20.66 -4.65 14.70
N ILE A 293 20.28 -4.50 15.96
CA ILE A 293 19.99 -5.59 16.89
C ILE A 293 18.51 -5.93 16.72
N PHE A 294 18.23 -7.10 16.19
CA PHE A 294 16.85 -7.57 15.99
C PHE A 294 16.44 -8.44 17.17
N ASN A 295 15.32 -8.14 17.82
CA ASN A 295 14.80 -9.01 18.88
C ASN A 295 14.08 -10.22 18.27
N GLU A 296 14.74 -11.38 18.28
CA GLU A 296 14.25 -12.63 17.68
C GLU A 296 13.17 -13.34 18.51
N GLU A 297 12.79 -12.84 19.70
CA GLU A 297 11.81 -13.46 20.60
C GLU A 297 10.44 -13.77 19.95
N PHE A 298 10.16 -13.23 18.76
CA PHE A 298 8.90 -13.43 18.03
C PHE A 298 9.02 -14.19 16.68
N SER A 299 10.17 -14.75 16.28
CA SER A 299 10.27 -15.44 14.97
C SER A 299 11.26 -16.60 14.90
N HIS A 300 10.73 -17.82 14.75
CA HIS A 300 11.51 -18.97 14.28
C HIS A 300 11.58 -18.95 12.73
N LYS A 301 12.79 -18.71 12.19
CA LYS A 301 13.19 -18.58 10.76
C LYS A 301 12.87 -17.24 10.08
N LYS A 302 13.91 -16.67 9.44
CA LYS A 302 13.81 -15.60 8.44
C LYS A 302 12.86 -16.05 7.34
N ASN A 303 11.73 -15.37 7.19
CA ASN A 303 10.78 -15.66 6.12
C ASN A 303 10.66 -14.43 5.21
N TYR A 304 11.43 -14.44 4.12
CA TYR A 304 11.25 -13.44 3.07
C TYR A 304 9.79 -13.47 2.59
N HIS A 305 9.21 -12.30 2.30
CA HIS A 305 7.82 -12.16 1.82
C HIS A 305 6.72 -12.29 2.89
N SER A 306 7.06 -12.24 4.19
CA SER A 306 6.10 -11.80 5.20
C SER A 306 6.22 -10.29 5.42
N ALA A 307 5.09 -9.61 5.62
CA ALA A 307 5.09 -8.14 5.72
C ALA A 307 5.98 -7.63 6.88
N GLY A 308 6.05 -8.38 7.99
CA GLY A 308 6.94 -8.05 9.11
C GLY A 308 8.41 -8.08 8.73
N TRP A 309 8.87 -9.17 8.10
CA TRP A 309 10.25 -9.29 7.65
C TRP A 309 10.61 -8.26 6.58
N ASP A 310 9.71 -8.02 5.62
CA ASP A 310 9.92 -7.02 4.58
C ASP A 310 10.00 -5.60 5.18
N SER A 311 9.19 -5.28 6.19
CA SER A 311 9.29 -4.00 6.91
C SER A 311 10.63 -3.85 7.64
N TYR A 312 11.15 -4.93 8.24
CA TYR A 312 12.46 -4.94 8.87
C TYR A 312 13.59 -4.77 7.85
N PHE A 313 13.57 -5.53 6.75
CA PHE A 313 14.57 -5.40 5.68
C PHE A 313 14.58 -3.99 5.10
N CYS A 314 13.41 -3.37 4.97
CA CYS A 314 13.29 -2.00 4.50
C CYS A 314 14.00 -1.01 5.43
N GLY A 315 13.73 -1.07 6.74
CA GLY A 315 14.42 -0.23 7.72
C GLY A 315 15.93 -0.51 7.77
N TYR A 316 16.35 -1.77 7.65
CA TYR A 316 17.76 -2.15 7.58
C TYR A 316 18.46 -1.50 6.39
N VAL A 317 17.90 -1.66 5.20
CA VAL A 317 18.44 -1.09 3.96
C VAL A 317 18.48 0.44 4.03
N PHE A 318 17.46 1.08 4.61
CA PHE A 318 17.45 2.53 4.81
C PHE A 318 18.63 3.00 5.66
N VAL A 319 18.88 2.40 6.84
CA VAL A 319 19.98 2.79 7.73
C VAL A 319 21.33 2.67 7.02
N LYS A 320 21.52 1.58 6.24
CA LYS A 320 22.76 1.37 5.49
C LYS A 320 22.95 2.39 4.36
N MET A 321 21.91 2.70 3.60
CA MET A 321 21.99 3.73 2.56
C MET A 321 22.18 5.13 3.15
N ALA A 322 21.50 5.46 4.25
CA ALA A 322 21.66 6.73 4.94
C ALA A 322 23.10 6.95 5.41
N HIS A 323 23.76 5.90 5.93
CA HIS A 323 25.18 5.94 6.27
C HIS A 323 26.06 6.28 5.07
N ILE A 324 25.81 5.66 3.93
CA ILE A 324 26.59 5.94 2.71
C ILE A 324 26.40 7.40 2.27
N PHE A 325 25.16 7.89 2.23
CA PHE A 325 24.90 9.30 1.92
C PHE A 325 25.62 10.23 2.91
N CYS A 326 25.66 9.87 4.19
CA CYS A 326 26.36 10.62 5.23
C CYS A 326 27.87 10.70 4.94
N VAL A 327 28.53 9.56 4.66
CA VAL A 327 29.96 9.51 4.32
C VAL A 327 30.25 10.37 3.07
N LYS A 328 29.44 10.24 2.01
CA LYS A 328 29.62 11.03 0.78
C LYS A 328 29.40 12.53 0.99
N LYS A 329 28.46 12.93 1.85
CA LYS A 329 28.13 14.34 2.11
C LYS A 329 29.16 15.06 2.97
N PHE A 330 29.71 14.37 3.97
CA PHE A 330 30.55 14.99 5.00
C PHE A 330 32.04 14.58 4.93
N GLY A 331 32.42 13.69 4.01
CA GLY A 331 33.81 13.39 3.66
C GLY A 331 34.42 12.18 4.39
N THR A 332 35.64 11.82 3.98
CA THR A 332 36.37 10.58 4.34
C THR A 332 36.76 10.45 5.81
N GLY A 333 36.70 11.51 6.63
CA GLY A 333 36.92 11.41 8.08
C GLY A 333 35.80 10.71 8.86
N LEU A 334 34.64 10.49 8.24
CA LEU A 334 33.53 9.69 8.82
C LEU A 334 33.69 8.19 8.62
N GLU A 335 34.61 7.74 7.76
CA GLU A 335 34.94 6.31 7.66
C GLU A 335 35.64 5.84 8.95
N GLU A 336 36.28 6.76 9.67
CA GLU A 336 37.04 6.52 10.90
C GLU A 336 36.24 6.74 12.20
N ARG A 337 35.01 7.27 12.13
CA ARG A 337 34.15 7.49 13.30
C ARG A 337 32.69 7.09 13.07
N THR A 338 31.96 6.88 14.16
CA THR A 338 30.53 6.58 14.08
C THR A 338 29.70 7.83 13.77
N ALA A 339 28.78 7.73 12.82
CA ALA A 339 27.81 8.78 12.54
C ALA A 339 26.70 8.84 13.61
N SER A 340 26.32 10.04 14.02
CA SER A 340 25.16 10.27 14.89
C SER A 340 23.84 10.09 14.11
N HIS A 341 22.74 9.85 14.82
CA HIS A 341 21.42 9.77 14.21
C HIS A 341 21.05 11.04 13.42
N SER A 342 21.36 12.21 13.98
CA SER A 342 21.06 13.49 13.33
C SER A 342 21.85 13.69 12.04
N GLU A 343 23.10 13.23 11.97
CA GLU A 343 23.91 13.26 10.74
C GLU A 343 23.31 12.35 9.66
N LEU A 344 22.93 11.12 10.03
CA LEU A 344 22.29 10.15 9.12
C LEU A 344 20.96 10.69 8.55
N MET A 345 20.13 11.30 9.39
CA MET A 345 18.86 11.87 8.93
C MET A 345 19.08 13.15 8.10
N SER A 346 20.08 13.95 8.44
CA SER A 346 20.45 15.16 7.68
C SER A 346 21.00 14.82 6.28
N SER A 347 21.68 13.68 6.13
CA SER A 347 22.22 13.27 4.82
C SER A 347 21.15 12.79 3.85
N VAL A 348 20.00 12.31 4.33
CA VAL A 348 18.88 11.86 3.48
C VAL A 348 17.75 12.88 3.36
N LYS A 349 17.81 14.00 4.10
CA LYS A 349 16.74 15.00 4.20
C LYS A 349 16.15 15.46 2.87
N ASP A 350 16.97 15.59 1.83
CA ASP A 350 16.54 16.08 0.51
C ASP A 350 15.60 15.11 -0.22
N PHE A 351 15.62 13.83 0.18
CA PHE A 351 14.80 12.76 -0.41
C PHE A 351 13.48 12.53 0.31
N ILE A 352 13.18 13.31 1.37
CA ILE A 352 11.93 13.19 2.11
C ILE A 352 10.73 13.32 1.16
N ASN A 353 9.69 12.52 1.36
CA ASN A 353 8.44 12.57 0.61
C ASN A 353 8.58 12.33 -0.91
N SER A 354 9.73 11.85 -1.37
CA SER A 354 9.97 11.42 -2.75
C SER A 354 9.73 9.92 -2.88
N ILE A 355 8.64 9.55 -3.56
CA ILE A 355 8.16 8.17 -3.69
C ILE A 355 8.45 7.65 -5.09
N ASN A 356 8.95 6.42 -5.19
CA ASN A 356 9.24 5.80 -6.47
C ASN A 356 7.95 5.57 -7.28
N ILE A 357 7.95 5.91 -8.57
CA ILE A 357 6.88 5.53 -9.50
C ILE A 357 7.40 4.43 -10.41
N THR A 358 6.81 3.23 -10.32
CA THR A 358 7.23 2.06 -11.09
C THR A 358 7.28 2.36 -12.60
N ARG A 359 8.33 1.86 -13.27
CA ARG A 359 8.60 2.00 -14.72
C ARG A 359 9.07 3.38 -15.22
N GLY A 360 9.50 4.28 -14.34
CA GLY A 360 10.29 5.45 -14.71
C GLY A 360 11.53 5.58 -13.82
N ASN A 361 12.72 5.31 -14.34
CA ASN A 361 13.96 5.35 -13.53
C ASN A 361 14.32 6.78 -13.07
N GLU A 362 13.66 7.80 -13.62
CA GLU A 362 13.81 9.22 -13.29
C GLU A 362 12.49 9.84 -12.79
N MET A 363 11.43 9.04 -12.61
CA MET A 363 10.12 9.54 -12.17
C MET A 363 9.86 9.20 -10.70
N TYR A 364 9.70 10.22 -9.88
CA TYR A 364 9.23 10.10 -8.51
C TYR A 364 8.04 11.03 -8.28
N MET A 365 7.21 10.68 -7.31
CA MET A 365 6.13 11.51 -6.79
C MET A 365 6.66 12.29 -5.60
N LYS A 366 6.45 13.62 -5.56
CA LYS A 366 6.87 14.45 -4.42
C LYS A 366 5.64 14.83 -3.59
N LEU A 367 5.36 14.15 -2.48
CA LEU A 367 4.09 14.30 -1.74
C LEU A 367 3.84 15.72 -1.20
N ASP A 368 4.90 16.46 -0.88
CA ASP A 368 4.90 17.78 -0.26
C ASP A 368 5.24 18.92 -1.24
N GLY A 369 5.25 18.66 -2.55
CA GLY A 369 5.60 19.65 -3.55
C GLY A 369 5.16 19.29 -4.96
N GLU A 370 5.66 20.03 -5.93
CA GLU A 370 5.47 19.69 -7.34
C GLU A 370 6.32 18.48 -7.72
N ASP A 371 5.75 17.64 -8.59
CA ASP A 371 6.49 16.51 -9.13
C ASP A 371 7.60 17.01 -10.07
N PRO A 372 8.72 16.27 -10.21
CA PRO A 372 9.79 16.64 -11.14
C PRO A 372 9.24 16.82 -12.55
N MET A 373 9.77 17.80 -13.29
CA MET A 373 9.38 18.01 -14.69
C MET A 373 9.63 16.73 -15.49
N LEU A 374 8.59 16.21 -16.11
CA LEU A 374 8.62 14.97 -16.88
C LEU A 374 9.51 15.13 -18.12
N SER A 375 10.77 14.68 -18.05
CA SER A 375 11.55 14.36 -19.24
C SER A 375 11.39 12.87 -19.53
N ARG A 376 10.22 12.46 -20.05
CA ARG A 376 10.10 11.10 -20.59
C ARG A 376 11.01 10.99 -21.80
N PRO A 377 11.83 9.92 -21.90
CA PRO A 377 12.56 9.66 -23.12
C PRO A 377 11.57 9.53 -24.28
N GLN A 378 11.89 10.14 -25.42
CA GLN A 378 11.13 9.88 -26.62
C GLN A 378 11.17 8.38 -26.91
N TRP A 379 10.02 7.84 -27.32
CA TRP A 379 9.92 6.45 -27.71
C TRP A 379 10.96 6.13 -28.78
N LEU A 380 11.56 4.95 -28.73
CA LEU A 380 12.43 4.48 -29.78
C LEU A 380 11.59 3.74 -30.82
N HIS A 381 11.82 4.04 -32.09
CA HIS A 381 11.29 3.29 -33.21
C HIS A 381 12.33 2.28 -33.65
N VAL A 382 11.95 1.00 -33.66
CA VAL A 382 12.82 -0.11 -34.02
C VAL A 382 12.26 -0.83 -35.24
N LYS A 383 13.05 -0.86 -36.30
CA LYS A 383 12.76 -1.60 -37.52
C LYS A 383 13.61 -2.87 -37.55
N LEU A 384 12.93 -4.01 -37.64
CA LEU A 384 13.52 -5.34 -37.72
C LEU A 384 13.98 -5.58 -39.16
N LYS A 385 15.28 -5.81 -39.37
CA LYS A 385 15.83 -6.12 -40.71
C LYS A 385 15.72 -7.61 -41.01
N SER A 386 15.92 -8.46 -40.00
CA SER A 386 15.76 -9.91 -40.14
C SER A 386 14.30 -10.36 -39.96
N PRO A 387 13.79 -11.31 -40.77
CA PRO A 387 12.48 -11.95 -40.56
C PRO A 387 12.43 -12.88 -39.34
N SER A 388 13.56 -13.31 -38.78
CA SER A 388 13.63 -14.30 -37.71
C SER A 388 13.49 -13.74 -36.29
N LEU A 389 13.54 -12.42 -36.12
CA LEU A 389 13.57 -11.81 -34.79
C LEU A 389 12.17 -11.60 -34.24
N ASP A 390 11.85 -12.34 -33.18
CA ASP A 390 10.58 -12.24 -32.44
C ASP A 390 10.60 -11.06 -31.45
N ILE A 391 9.42 -10.55 -31.11
CA ILE A 391 9.20 -9.47 -30.13
C ILE A 391 9.77 -9.87 -28.77
N LYS A 392 9.63 -11.14 -28.36
CA LYS A 392 10.20 -11.65 -27.11
C LYS A 392 11.73 -11.54 -27.08
N GLN A 393 12.40 -11.92 -28.17
CA GLN A 393 13.86 -11.81 -28.29
C GLN A 393 14.32 -10.34 -28.28
N LEU A 394 13.54 -9.44 -28.89
CA LEU A 394 13.80 -8.01 -28.84
C LEU A 394 13.66 -7.46 -27.40
N MET A 395 12.62 -7.89 -26.68
CA MET A 395 12.41 -7.55 -25.28
C MET A 395 13.58 -8.02 -24.41
N GLU A 396 13.98 -9.29 -24.51
CA GLU A 396 15.12 -9.84 -23.77
C GLU A 396 16.41 -9.06 -24.05
N LYS A 397 16.70 -8.79 -25.32
CA LYS A 397 17.89 -8.04 -25.75
C LYS A 397 17.91 -6.63 -25.14
N PHE A 398 16.78 -5.92 -25.11
CA PHE A 398 16.70 -4.57 -24.55
C PHE A 398 16.56 -4.52 -23.03
N SER A 399 16.05 -5.57 -22.41
CA SER A 399 15.92 -5.68 -20.95
C SER A 399 17.27 -5.63 -20.23
N SER A 400 18.36 -6.01 -20.92
CA SER A 400 19.72 -5.88 -20.41
C SER A 400 20.17 -4.43 -20.16
N TYR A 401 19.56 -3.44 -20.82
CA TYR A 401 19.87 -2.01 -20.67
C TYR A 401 18.95 -1.29 -19.66
N GLY A 402 17.88 -1.95 -19.22
CA GLY A 402 16.92 -1.41 -18.27
C GLY A 402 15.50 -1.90 -18.52
N SER A 403 14.54 -1.37 -17.75
CA SER A 403 13.12 -1.65 -17.98
C SER A 403 12.69 -1.06 -19.32
N VAL A 404 12.09 -1.90 -20.17
CA VAL A 404 11.67 -1.57 -21.52
C VAL A 404 10.30 -2.17 -21.80
N ASP A 405 9.39 -1.37 -22.35
CA ASP A 405 8.08 -1.82 -22.83
C ASP A 405 8.08 -1.76 -24.36
N VAL A 406 7.58 -2.83 -24.98
CA VAL A 406 7.61 -3.01 -26.43
C VAL A 406 6.18 -3.10 -26.96
N MET A 407 5.84 -2.24 -27.90
CA MET A 407 4.51 -2.14 -28.50
C MET A 407 4.59 -2.38 -30.02
N PRO A 408 3.90 -3.39 -30.57
CA PRO A 408 3.78 -3.58 -32.01
C PRO A 408 3.25 -2.30 -32.67
N PHE A 409 3.91 -1.84 -33.74
CA PHE A 409 3.52 -0.61 -34.44
C PHE A 409 3.11 -0.87 -35.88
N ALA A 410 3.86 -1.69 -36.61
CA ALA A 410 3.51 -2.17 -37.95
C ALA A 410 4.31 -3.44 -38.27
N ARG A 411 4.12 -4.01 -39.48
CA ARG A 411 4.93 -5.15 -39.95
C ARG A 411 6.42 -4.83 -39.81
N ARG A 412 7.14 -5.62 -39.03
CA ARG A 412 8.58 -5.49 -38.71
C ARG A 412 8.97 -4.13 -38.09
N ARG A 413 8.03 -3.42 -37.49
CA ARG A 413 8.27 -2.14 -36.81
C ARG A 413 7.64 -2.14 -35.43
N VAL A 414 8.42 -1.76 -34.45
CA VAL A 414 8.06 -1.83 -33.04
C VAL A 414 8.41 -0.51 -32.39
N LEU A 415 7.57 -0.10 -31.46
CA LEU A 415 7.81 1.05 -30.61
C LEU A 415 8.29 0.57 -29.25
N VAL A 416 9.32 1.24 -28.74
CA VAL A 416 10.05 0.81 -27.56
C VAL A 416 10.10 1.98 -26.60
N ALA A 417 9.39 1.86 -25.48
CA ALA A 417 9.44 2.81 -24.39
C ALA A 417 10.55 2.39 -23.43
N VAL A 418 11.44 3.33 -23.11
CA VAL A 418 12.60 3.10 -22.24
C VAL A 418 12.50 3.93 -20.98
N SER A 419 13.10 3.45 -19.91
CA SER A 419 12.92 3.98 -18.55
C SER A 419 13.76 5.22 -18.23
N SER A 420 14.78 5.57 -19.02
CA SER A 420 15.62 6.76 -18.82
C SER A 420 16.21 7.33 -20.11
N HIS A 421 16.62 8.60 -20.10
CA HIS A 421 17.29 9.23 -21.25
C HIS A 421 18.67 8.61 -21.55
N ASN A 422 19.35 8.13 -20.51
CA ASN A 422 20.61 7.41 -20.61
C ASN A 422 20.43 6.08 -21.34
N THR A 423 19.46 5.26 -20.91
CA THR A 423 19.10 3.99 -21.58
C THR A 423 18.74 4.23 -23.05
N ALA A 424 17.97 5.29 -23.34
CA ALA A 424 17.62 5.65 -24.71
C ALA A 424 18.86 5.93 -25.57
N SER A 425 19.80 6.70 -25.02
CA SER A 425 21.03 7.11 -25.70
C SER A 425 21.98 5.94 -25.90
N GLU A 426 22.11 5.06 -24.91
CA GLU A 426 22.92 3.84 -24.99
C GLU A 426 22.39 2.87 -26.06
N ILE A 427 21.08 2.60 -26.09
CA ILE A 427 20.48 1.74 -27.11
C ILE A 427 20.70 2.35 -28.51
N LEU A 428 20.49 3.67 -28.67
CA LEU A 428 20.74 4.35 -29.94
C LEU A 428 22.21 4.24 -30.38
N GLN A 429 23.16 4.40 -29.46
CA GLN A 429 24.58 4.33 -29.76
C GLN A 429 25.01 2.89 -30.10
N ARG A 430 24.58 1.91 -29.29
CA ARG A 430 24.96 0.50 -29.43
C ARG A 430 24.41 -0.14 -30.69
N PHE A 431 23.19 0.23 -31.09
CA PHE A 431 22.51 -0.33 -32.27
C PHE A 431 22.58 0.57 -33.51
N LYS A 432 23.38 1.65 -33.48
CA LYS A 432 23.54 2.59 -34.62
C LYS A 432 23.91 1.87 -35.92
N ASN A 433 24.79 0.88 -35.84
CA ASN A 433 25.32 0.12 -36.97
C ASN A 433 24.92 -1.36 -36.94
N SER A 434 23.81 -1.71 -36.27
CA SER A 434 23.36 -3.11 -36.20
C SER A 434 22.90 -3.64 -37.56
N GLU A 435 23.34 -4.84 -37.91
CA GLU A 435 22.88 -5.56 -39.10
C GLU A 435 21.45 -6.13 -38.92
N GLU A 436 21.06 -6.40 -37.67
CA GLU A 436 19.77 -7.01 -37.33
C GLU A 436 18.64 -5.97 -37.17
N LEU A 437 18.97 -4.79 -36.66
CA LEU A 437 18.01 -3.77 -36.21
C LEU A 437 18.38 -2.39 -36.74
N GLN A 438 17.36 -1.54 -36.91
CA GLN A 438 17.54 -0.10 -37.05
C GLN A 438 16.76 0.61 -35.94
N VAL A 439 17.48 1.30 -35.06
CA VAL A 439 16.89 2.03 -33.92
C VAL A 439 17.01 3.53 -34.18
N ALA A 440 15.91 4.26 -34.01
CA ALA A 440 15.88 5.72 -34.10
C ALA A 440 14.92 6.31 -33.06
N ARG A 441 15.04 7.60 -32.74
CA ARG A 441 14.01 8.29 -31.96
C ARG A 441 12.72 8.38 -32.77
N TYR A 442 11.59 8.05 -32.16
CA TYR A 442 10.31 8.05 -32.84
C TYR A 442 9.92 9.47 -33.28
N ASN A 443 9.52 9.59 -34.54
CA ASN A 443 8.97 10.81 -35.10
C ASN A 443 7.71 10.47 -35.89
N ARG A 444 6.60 11.14 -35.57
CA ARG A 444 5.28 10.85 -36.15
C ARG A 444 5.27 10.94 -37.67
N ILE A 445 6.02 11.88 -38.25
CA ILE A 445 6.06 12.12 -39.69
C ILE A 445 7.00 11.10 -40.37
N LYS A 446 8.25 11.00 -39.88
CA LYS A 446 9.26 10.11 -40.51
C LYS A 446 8.90 8.63 -40.41
N HIS A 447 8.14 8.24 -39.40
CA HIS A 447 7.76 6.85 -39.16
C HIS A 447 6.28 6.56 -39.41
N ALA A 448 5.57 7.46 -40.09
CA ALA A 448 4.17 7.24 -40.45
C ALA A 448 3.98 5.92 -41.24
N THR A 449 2.82 5.30 -41.08
CA THR A 449 2.45 4.15 -41.92
C THR A 449 1.89 4.64 -43.24
N SER A 450 1.93 3.82 -44.29
CA SER A 450 1.35 4.18 -45.60
C SER A 450 -0.13 4.55 -45.48
N MET A 451 -0.87 3.89 -44.59
CA MET A 451 -2.27 4.21 -44.31
C MET A 451 -2.42 5.59 -43.64
N THR A 452 -1.52 5.93 -42.70
CA THR A 452 -1.50 7.24 -42.05
C THR A 452 -1.17 8.35 -43.04
N ILE A 453 -0.20 8.13 -43.94
CA ILE A 453 0.16 9.07 -44.99
C ILE A 453 -1.01 9.27 -45.96
N PHE A 454 -1.67 8.18 -46.35
CA PHE A 454 -2.85 8.24 -47.22
C PHE A 454 -4.01 9.05 -46.57
N LEU A 455 -4.28 8.82 -45.29
CA LEU A 455 -5.27 9.58 -44.53
C LEU A 455 -4.91 11.07 -44.44
N TRP A 456 -3.64 11.40 -44.18
CA TRP A 456 -3.18 12.79 -44.17
C TRP A 456 -3.29 13.45 -45.54
N SER A 457 -2.89 12.75 -46.62
CA SER A 457 -3.07 13.27 -47.98
C SER A 457 -4.54 13.47 -48.33
N GLY A 458 -5.41 12.54 -47.92
CA GLY A 458 -6.85 12.66 -48.12
C GLY A 458 -7.44 13.87 -47.39
N ALA A 459 -7.06 14.09 -46.13
CA ALA A 459 -7.49 15.24 -45.34
C ALA A 459 -6.98 16.59 -45.89
N VAL A 460 -5.73 16.62 -46.38
CA VAL A 460 -5.16 17.82 -47.02
C VAL A 460 -5.85 18.12 -48.34
N LEU A 461 -6.09 17.10 -49.17
CA LEU A 461 -6.80 17.25 -50.44
C LEU A 461 -8.26 17.67 -50.23
N SER A 462 -8.99 17.05 -49.30
CA SER A 462 -10.38 17.40 -49.01
C SER A 462 -10.49 18.81 -48.42
N GLY A 463 -9.61 19.18 -47.48
CA GLY A 463 -9.53 20.54 -46.93
C GLY A 463 -9.17 21.58 -48.00
N GLY A 464 -8.25 21.26 -48.91
CA GLY A 464 -7.89 22.11 -50.04
C GLY A 464 -9.04 22.32 -51.02
N VAL A 465 -9.78 21.26 -51.34
CA VAL A 465 -10.99 21.32 -52.18
C VAL A 465 -12.08 22.16 -51.51
N LEU A 466 -12.30 21.98 -50.20
CA LEU A 466 -13.29 22.73 -49.44
C LEU A 466 -12.94 24.23 -49.40
N ALA A 467 -11.67 24.56 -49.15
CA ALA A 467 -11.18 25.94 -49.18
C ALA A 467 -11.30 26.58 -50.57
N TRP A 468 -11.02 25.81 -51.63
CA TRP A 468 -11.20 26.28 -53.01
C TRP A 468 -12.68 26.52 -53.36
N MET A 469 -13.57 25.61 -52.95
CA MET A 469 -15.02 25.78 -53.12
C MET A 469 -15.53 27.02 -52.38
N LEU A 470 -15.13 27.22 -51.12
CA LEU A 470 -15.51 28.40 -50.34
C LEU A 470 -15.01 29.70 -50.99
N LYS A 471 -13.78 29.71 -51.50
CA LYS A 471 -13.22 30.87 -52.23
C LYS A 471 -13.95 31.15 -53.55
N ASN A 472 -14.44 30.13 -54.24
CA ASN A 472 -15.20 30.30 -55.47
C ASN A 472 -16.63 30.77 -55.17
N ILE A 473 -17.29 30.21 -54.15
CA ILE A 473 -18.61 30.69 -53.69
C ILE A 473 -18.53 32.16 -53.25
N SER A 474 -17.47 32.56 -52.53
CA SER A 474 -17.29 33.96 -52.16
C SER A 474 -17.07 34.87 -53.38
N LYS A 475 -16.48 34.38 -54.47
CA LYS A 475 -16.32 35.16 -55.71
C LYS A 475 -17.64 35.29 -56.48
N THR A 476 -18.50 34.27 -56.50
CA THR A 476 -19.80 34.34 -57.17
C THR A 476 -20.75 35.31 -56.48
N TYR A 477 -20.68 35.43 -55.14
CA TYR A 477 -21.47 36.39 -54.36
C TYR A 477 -20.97 37.85 -54.43
N ILE A 478 -19.78 38.10 -54.97
CA ILE A 478 -19.23 39.46 -55.16
C ILE A 478 -19.53 39.99 -56.58
N ASN A 479 -19.94 39.12 -57.51
CA ASN A 479 -20.28 39.47 -58.90
C ASN A 479 -21.79 39.40 -59.22
N GLN A 480 -22.63 39.27 -58.19
CA GLN A 480 -24.06 39.62 -58.22
C GLN A 480 -24.24 40.86 -57.36
#